data_AF-A0A435FUA4-F1
#
_entry.id   AF-A0A435FUA4-F1
#
_cell.length_a   1.000
_cell.length_b   1.000
_cell.length_c   1.000
_cell.angle_alpha   90.00
_cell.angle_beta   90.00
_cell.angle_gamma   90.00
#
_symmetry.space_group_name_H-M   'P 1'
#
loop_
_entity.id
_entity.type
_entity.pdbx_description
1 polymer ?
#
loop_
_entity_poly.entity_id
_entity_poly.type
_entity_poly.pdbx_seq_one_letter_code
_entity_poly.pdbx_strand_id
1 'polypeptide(L)'
;MAQAQEFEKVLSSSDTSVAAFDEHKSAVKRIQHFLHSTPAAVPLIVLVLAIIVFGITIGGRFFSSYTLTLILQQIAIIGILGAAQTLVILTAGIDLSIGVIMVISAVIMGNCAVSYGMPSALAVAIGLAAGAACGLLNGVLVAYMKLPPFIVTLGTWNIVMATNFIYSANETIRDTDVDTQAPLLHLFAISFKVGTAVLTLGVIATVLLVMILWYVLNHT
;
A
#
# COMPACT_ATOMS: atom_id res chain seq x y z
N MET A 1 -22.09 71.08 1.55
CA MET A 1 -22.88 69.87 1.21
C MET A 1 -22.90 69.54 -0.30
N ALA A 2 -21.98 70.07 -1.13
CA ALA A 2 -22.05 69.88 -2.59
C ALA A 2 -21.09 68.80 -3.15
N GLN A 3 -20.19 68.24 -2.34
CA GLN A 3 -19.12 67.35 -2.82
C GLN A 3 -19.53 65.87 -2.85
N ALA A 4 -20.59 65.47 -2.13
CA ALA A 4 -21.06 64.08 -2.08
C ALA A 4 -21.71 63.61 -3.41
N GLN A 5 -22.35 64.53 -4.14
CA GLN A 5 -23.06 64.23 -5.39
C GLN A 5 -22.12 63.94 -6.57
N GLU A 6 -20.90 64.46 -6.56
CA GLU A 6 -19.94 64.26 -7.65
C GLU A 6 -19.35 62.83 -7.61
N PHE A 7 -19.09 62.30 -6.41
CA PHE A 7 -18.64 60.92 -6.22
C PHE A 7 -19.69 59.88 -6.65
N GLU A 8 -20.97 60.12 -6.36
CA GLU A 8 -22.09 59.26 -6.79
C GLU A 8 -22.28 59.24 -8.31
N LYS A 9 -21.98 60.36 -8.97
CA LYS A 9 -22.08 60.47 -10.43
C LYS A 9 -20.97 59.68 -11.13
N VAL A 10 -19.76 59.66 -10.55
CA VAL A 10 -18.64 58.84 -11.03
C VAL A 10 -18.92 57.35 -10.81
N LEU A 11 -19.50 56.98 -9.67
CA LEU A 11 -19.93 55.59 -9.38
C LEU A 11 -21.01 55.09 -10.34
N SER A 12 -22.00 55.91 -10.69
CA SER A 12 -23.05 55.52 -11.65
C SER A 12 -22.56 55.46 -13.10
N SER A 13 -21.50 56.19 -13.45
CA SER A 13 -20.81 56.08 -14.75
C SER A 13 -19.69 55.03 -14.78
N SER A 14 -19.39 54.39 -13.64
CA SER A 14 -18.36 53.36 -13.55
C SER A 14 -18.88 52.06 -14.15
N ASP A 15 -18.04 51.39 -14.92
CA ASP A 15 -18.38 50.14 -15.59
C ASP A 15 -18.74 49.07 -14.54
N THR A 16 -20.03 48.76 -14.42
CA THR A 16 -20.54 47.73 -13.49
C THR A 16 -20.39 46.31 -14.06
N SER A 17 -19.82 46.21 -15.26
CA SER A 17 -19.33 44.97 -15.85
C SER A 17 -18.24 44.36 -14.96
N VAL A 18 -18.67 43.62 -13.94
CA VAL A 18 -17.79 42.70 -13.22
C VAL A 18 -17.27 41.72 -14.27
N ALA A 19 -15.94 41.57 -14.35
CA ALA A 19 -15.32 40.66 -15.32
C ALA A 19 -15.90 39.25 -15.16
N ALA A 20 -16.90 38.92 -15.97
CA ALA A 20 -17.42 37.59 -16.11
C ALA A 20 -16.40 36.84 -16.96
N PHE A 21 -15.45 36.21 -16.27
CA PHE A 21 -14.56 35.26 -16.93
C PHE A 21 -15.44 34.12 -17.45
N ASP A 22 -15.74 34.14 -18.75
CA ASP A 22 -16.20 32.94 -19.44
C ASP A 22 -15.07 31.92 -19.31
N GLU A 23 -15.11 31.10 -18.27
CA GLU A 23 -14.28 29.93 -18.19
C GLU A 23 -14.70 29.03 -19.36
N HIS A 24 -14.00 29.16 -20.48
CA HIS A 24 -13.96 28.10 -21.48
C HIS A 24 -13.47 26.84 -20.76
N LYS A 25 -14.43 26.01 -20.34
CA LYS A 25 -14.21 24.69 -19.78
C LYS A 25 -13.69 23.80 -20.89
N SER A 26 -12.44 24.01 -21.28
CA SER A 26 -11.71 23.15 -22.20
C SER A 26 -11.79 21.72 -21.68
N ALA A 27 -11.97 20.75 -22.59
CA ALA A 27 -11.95 19.33 -22.26
C ALA A 27 -10.72 18.97 -21.42
N VAL A 28 -9.59 19.66 -21.65
CA VAL A 28 -8.36 19.54 -20.88
C VAL A 28 -8.54 19.96 -19.42
N LYS A 29 -9.18 21.12 -19.16
CA LYS A 29 -9.46 21.58 -17.79
C LYS A 29 -10.42 20.64 -17.06
N ARG A 30 -11.38 20.05 -17.77
CA ARG A 30 -12.34 19.08 -17.20
C ARG A 30 -11.66 17.76 -16.83
N ILE A 31 -10.77 17.25 -17.68
CA ILE A 31 -9.94 16.07 -17.41
C ILE A 31 -8.98 16.36 -16.26
N GLN A 32 -8.28 17.49 -16.28
CA GLN A 32 -7.38 17.89 -15.20
C GLN A 32 -8.12 18.00 -13.87
N HIS A 33 -9.29 18.63 -13.84
CA HIS A 33 -10.10 18.74 -12.63
C HIS A 33 -10.56 17.36 -12.14
N PHE A 34 -10.99 16.46 -13.03
CA PHE A 34 -11.37 15.09 -12.68
C PHE A 34 -10.19 14.27 -12.10
N LEU A 35 -9.01 14.35 -12.72
CA LEU A 35 -7.81 13.65 -12.27
C LEU A 35 -7.33 14.15 -10.89
N HIS A 36 -7.47 15.44 -10.61
CA HIS A 36 -7.10 16.02 -9.31
C HIS A 36 -8.16 15.79 -8.22
N SER A 37 -9.44 15.66 -8.59
CA SER A 37 -10.54 15.45 -7.64
C SER A 37 -10.72 13.99 -7.23
N THR A 38 -10.13 13.04 -7.97
CA THR A 38 -10.18 11.61 -7.65
C THR A 38 -8.76 11.02 -7.62
N PRO A 39 -8.09 10.98 -6.46
CA PRO A 39 -6.72 10.45 -6.34
C PRO A 39 -6.55 9.01 -6.87
N ALA A 40 -7.62 8.21 -6.84
CA ALA A 40 -7.63 6.84 -7.35
C ALA A 40 -7.77 6.73 -8.89
N ALA A 41 -8.18 7.79 -9.59
CA ALA A 41 -8.37 7.75 -11.04
C ALA A 41 -7.04 7.61 -11.80
N VAL A 42 -5.97 8.25 -11.32
CA VAL A 42 -4.65 8.16 -11.97
C VAL A 42 -4.12 6.72 -11.97
N PRO A 43 -4.02 6.01 -10.82
CA PRO A 43 -3.65 4.60 -10.81
C PRO A 43 -4.54 3.71 -11.67
N LEU A 44 -5.86 3.96 -11.67
CA LEU A 44 -6.80 3.18 -12.49
C LEU A 44 -6.54 3.37 -13.99
N ILE A 45 -6.32 4.60 -14.43
CA ILE A 45 -6.00 4.91 -15.84
C ILE A 45 -4.69 4.23 -16.24
N VAL A 46 -3.66 4.32 -15.40
CA VAL A 46 -2.37 3.66 -15.65
C VAL A 46 -2.55 2.14 -15.75
N LEU A 47 -3.37 1.54 -14.87
CA LEU A 47 -3.68 0.11 -14.90
C LEU A 47 -4.38 -0.30 -16.21
N VAL A 48 -5.42 0.44 -16.61
CA VAL A 48 -6.17 0.16 -17.85
C VAL A 48 -5.25 0.29 -19.07
N LEU A 49 -4.44 1.35 -19.12
CA LEU A 49 -3.45 1.55 -20.18
C LEU A 49 -2.43 0.41 -20.22
N ALA A 50 -1.91 -0.02 -19.06
CA ALA A 50 -0.99 -1.14 -18.98
C ALA A 50 -1.62 -2.44 -19.52
N ILE A 51 -2.87 -2.74 -19.14
CA ILE A 51 -3.60 -3.92 -19.65
C ILE A 51 -3.76 -3.86 -21.17
N ILE A 52 -4.10 -2.70 -21.73
CA ILE A 52 -4.24 -2.53 -23.19
C ILE A 52 -2.89 -2.72 -23.88
N VAL A 53 -1.84 -2.04 -23.41
CA VAL A 53 -0.50 -2.10 -24.01
C VAL A 53 0.06 -3.52 -23.95
N PHE A 54 0.03 -4.18 -22.79
CA PHE A 54 0.51 -5.56 -22.67
C PHE A 54 -0.41 -6.56 -23.38
N GLY A 55 -1.71 -6.31 -23.40
CA GLY A 55 -2.67 -7.11 -24.16
C GLY A 55 -2.40 -7.10 -25.66
N ILE A 56 -2.02 -5.95 -26.23
CA ILE A 56 -1.68 -5.81 -27.66
C ILE A 56 -0.27 -6.33 -27.95
N THR A 57 0.72 -5.98 -27.12
CA THR A 57 2.14 -6.29 -27.41
C THR A 57 2.53 -7.73 -27.11
N ILE A 58 1.97 -8.34 -26.07
CA ILE A 58 2.28 -9.71 -25.62
C ILE A 58 1.17 -10.70 -26.03
N GLY A 59 -0.06 -10.23 -26.25
CA GLY A 59 -1.17 -11.05 -26.74
C GLY A 59 -1.58 -12.16 -25.76
N GLY A 60 -1.80 -13.37 -26.29
CA GLY A 60 -2.30 -14.52 -25.53
C GLY A 60 -1.39 -15.00 -24.39
N ARG A 61 -0.10 -14.62 -24.36
CA ARG A 61 0.81 -14.95 -23.25
C ARG A 61 0.53 -14.12 -22.00
N PHE A 62 0.07 -12.87 -22.17
CA PHE A 62 -0.28 -11.98 -21.06
C PHE A 62 -1.55 -12.46 -20.36
N PHE A 63 -2.58 -12.79 -21.16
CA PHE A 63 -3.85 -13.33 -20.67
C PHE A 63 -3.83 -14.84 -20.38
N SER A 64 -2.64 -15.47 -20.41
CA SER A 64 -2.50 -16.86 -19.96
C SER A 64 -2.81 -16.96 -18.47
N SER A 65 -3.59 -17.97 -18.09
CA SER A 65 -3.92 -18.26 -16.68
C SER A 65 -2.68 -18.39 -15.81
N TYR A 66 -1.57 -18.90 -16.36
CA TYR A 66 -0.30 -19.01 -15.65
C TYR A 66 0.29 -17.62 -15.33
N THR A 67 0.39 -16.75 -16.34
CA THR A 67 0.92 -15.38 -16.20
C THR A 67 0.06 -14.55 -15.25
N LEU A 68 -1.26 -14.59 -15.41
CA LEU A 68 -2.21 -13.92 -14.53
C LEU A 68 -2.05 -14.38 -13.08
N THR A 69 -1.86 -15.69 -12.87
CA THR A 69 -1.68 -16.21 -11.52
C THR A 69 -0.36 -15.80 -10.90
N LEU A 70 0.74 -15.77 -11.66
CA LEU A 70 2.03 -15.25 -11.19
C LEU A 70 1.93 -13.77 -10.79
N ILE A 71 1.23 -12.96 -11.59
CA ILE A 71 0.97 -11.55 -11.28
C ILE A 71 0.18 -11.44 -9.96
N LEU A 72 -0.87 -12.24 -9.79
CA LEU A 72 -1.67 -12.26 -8.55
C LEU A 72 -0.84 -12.66 -7.33
N GLN A 73 0.03 -13.67 -7.45
CA GLN A 73 0.92 -14.09 -6.36
C GLN A 73 1.89 -12.98 -5.94
N GLN A 74 2.48 -12.26 -6.91
CA GLN A 74 3.38 -11.14 -6.62
C GLN A 74 2.65 -9.98 -5.94
N ILE A 75 1.43 -9.69 -6.39
CA ILE A 75 0.61 -8.62 -5.83
C ILE A 75 0.03 -9.02 -4.46
N ALA A 76 -0.15 -10.31 -4.16
CA ALA A 76 -0.76 -10.76 -2.91
C ALA A 76 -0.08 -10.18 -1.65
N ILE A 77 1.26 -10.16 -1.62
CA ILE A 77 2.05 -9.61 -0.50
C ILE A 77 1.83 -8.10 -0.38
N ILE A 78 1.94 -7.38 -1.49
CA ILE A 78 1.74 -5.92 -1.54
C ILE A 78 0.27 -5.56 -1.21
N GLY A 79 -0.68 -6.39 -1.61
CA GLY A 79 -2.10 -6.24 -1.34
C GLY A 79 -2.42 -6.35 0.16
N ILE A 80 -1.81 -7.30 0.87
CA ILE A 80 -1.95 -7.41 2.33
C ILE A 80 -1.37 -6.17 3.02
N LEU A 81 -0.19 -5.70 2.58
CA LEU A 81 0.40 -4.48 3.12
C LEU A 81 -0.47 -3.24 2.83
N GLY A 82 -1.01 -3.11 1.62
CA GLY A 82 -1.89 -2.01 1.25
C GLY A 82 -3.21 -2.02 2.03
N ALA A 83 -3.74 -3.21 2.30
CA ALA A 83 -4.91 -3.38 3.14
C ALA A 83 -4.64 -2.97 4.60
N ALA A 84 -3.48 -3.33 5.16
CA ALA A 84 -3.04 -2.84 6.47
C ALA A 84 -2.83 -1.31 6.47
N GLN A 85 -2.20 -0.77 5.43
CA GLN A 85 -1.99 0.66 5.26
C GLN A 85 -3.30 1.45 5.19
N THR A 86 -4.38 0.84 4.67
CA THR A 86 -5.70 1.47 4.63
C THR A 86 -6.17 1.85 6.03
N LEU A 87 -5.99 0.97 7.02
CA LEU A 87 -6.33 1.25 8.42
C LEU A 87 -5.49 2.40 8.98
N VAL A 88 -4.20 2.45 8.65
CA VAL A 88 -3.30 3.54 9.09
C VAL A 88 -3.72 4.88 8.50
N ILE A 89 -4.05 4.92 7.21
CA ILE A 89 -4.50 6.14 6.52
C ILE A 89 -5.81 6.65 7.11
N LEU A 90 -6.75 5.76 7.46
CA LEU A 90 -8.01 6.15 8.10
C LEU A 90 -7.79 6.83 9.45
N THR A 91 -6.72 6.49 10.16
CA THR A 91 -6.29 7.18 11.40
C THR A 91 -5.50 8.48 11.15
N ALA A 92 -5.52 9.01 9.92
CA ALA A 92 -4.75 10.17 9.46
C ALA A 92 -3.22 10.00 9.60
N GLY A 93 -2.74 8.75 9.61
CA GLY A 93 -1.33 8.41 9.64
C GLY A 93 -0.78 7.98 8.28
N ILE A 94 0.54 7.85 8.20
CA ILE A 94 1.23 7.15 7.11
C ILE A 94 2.29 6.27 7.75
N ASP A 95 2.22 4.96 7.54
CA ASP A 95 3.29 4.03 7.91
C ASP A 95 4.13 3.67 6.70
N LEU A 96 5.35 4.20 6.66
CA LEU A 96 6.33 3.80 5.65
C LEU A 96 7.10 2.54 6.08
N SER A 97 7.33 2.35 7.38
CA SER A 97 8.12 1.25 7.94
C SER A 97 7.51 -0.14 7.78
N ILE A 98 6.21 -0.25 7.48
CA ILE A 98 5.48 -1.53 7.40
C ILE A 98 6.17 -2.56 6.48
N GLY A 99 6.76 -2.12 5.37
CA GLY A 99 7.48 -3.00 4.44
C GLY A 99 8.75 -3.59 5.06
N VAL A 100 9.57 -2.78 5.72
CA VAL A 100 10.81 -3.25 6.38
C VAL A 100 10.48 -4.05 7.63
N ILE A 101 9.42 -3.72 8.36
CA ILE A 101 8.95 -4.50 9.51
C ILE A 101 8.50 -5.90 9.05
N MET A 102 7.83 -6.01 7.90
CA MET A 102 7.50 -7.31 7.30
C MET A 102 8.77 -8.12 6.98
N VAL A 103 9.79 -7.48 6.39
CA VAL A 103 11.06 -8.15 6.06
C VAL A 103 11.78 -8.65 7.31
N ILE A 104 12.00 -7.80 8.32
CA ILE A 104 12.71 -8.24 9.54
C ILE A 104 11.93 -9.34 10.27
N SER A 105 10.60 -9.28 10.27
CA SER A 105 9.76 -10.31 10.88
C SER A 105 9.95 -11.65 10.15
N ALA A 106 9.98 -11.64 8.81
CA ALA A 106 10.25 -12.84 8.01
C ALA A 106 11.66 -13.39 8.25
N VAL A 107 12.67 -12.53 8.36
CA VAL A 107 14.06 -12.94 8.66
C VAL A 107 14.17 -13.54 10.05
N ILE A 108 13.53 -12.95 11.07
CA ILE A 108 13.48 -13.52 12.43
C ILE A 108 12.81 -14.89 12.42
N MET A 109 11.66 -15.04 11.74
CA MET A 109 10.99 -16.34 11.62
C MET A 109 11.90 -17.38 10.95
N GLY A 110 12.53 -17.01 9.84
CA GLY A 110 13.42 -17.90 9.10
C GLY A 110 14.64 -18.31 9.93
N ASN A 111 15.33 -17.36 10.56
CA ASN A 111 16.49 -17.67 11.40
C ASN A 111 16.12 -18.52 12.62
N CYS A 112 14.99 -18.23 13.29
CA CYS A 112 14.52 -19.04 14.39
C CYS A 112 14.21 -20.48 13.96
N ALA A 113 13.54 -20.65 12.82
CA ALA A 113 13.11 -21.97 12.37
C ALA A 113 14.26 -22.79 11.75
N VAL A 114 15.09 -22.17 10.91
CA VAL A 114 16.14 -22.84 10.12
C VAL A 114 17.49 -22.83 10.83
N SER A 115 17.94 -21.67 11.32
CA SER A 115 19.28 -21.53 11.91
C SER A 115 19.33 -21.99 13.37
N TYR A 116 18.29 -21.71 14.14
CA TYR A 116 18.17 -22.14 15.55
C TYR A 116 17.39 -23.44 15.74
N GLY A 117 16.80 -23.99 14.68
CA GLY A 117 16.06 -25.26 14.72
C GLY A 117 14.82 -25.24 15.62
N MET A 118 14.24 -24.06 15.88
CA MET A 118 13.07 -23.92 16.75
C MET A 118 11.81 -24.43 16.06
N PRO A 119 10.80 -24.93 16.81
CA PRO A 119 9.52 -25.31 16.23
C PRO A 119 8.90 -24.16 15.43
N SER A 120 8.39 -24.45 14.24
CA SER A 120 7.94 -23.43 13.28
C SER A 120 6.83 -22.53 13.85
N ALA A 121 5.94 -23.08 14.68
CA ALA A 121 4.90 -22.30 15.35
C ALA A 121 5.47 -21.26 16.33
N LEU A 122 6.55 -21.61 17.04
CA LEU A 122 7.22 -20.71 17.96
C LEU A 122 8.00 -19.63 17.19
N ALA A 123 8.66 -20.00 16.09
CA ALA A 123 9.32 -19.04 15.20
C ALA A 123 8.33 -18.00 14.65
N VAL A 124 7.15 -18.43 14.18
CA VAL A 124 6.06 -17.53 13.74
C VAL A 124 5.62 -16.60 14.87
N ALA A 125 5.39 -17.13 16.08
CA ALA A 125 4.99 -16.31 17.22
C ALA A 125 6.03 -15.23 17.55
N ILE A 126 7.33 -15.58 17.51
CA ILE A 126 8.43 -14.64 17.77
C ILE A 126 8.49 -13.55 16.70
N GLY A 127 8.41 -13.93 15.41
CA GLY A 127 8.41 -12.95 14.32
C GLY A 127 7.22 -12.01 14.36
N LEU A 128 6.02 -12.53 14.65
CA LEU A 128 4.82 -11.71 14.81
C LEU A 128 4.94 -10.77 16.02
N ALA A 129 5.50 -11.25 17.14
CA ALA A 129 5.75 -10.43 18.31
C ALA A 129 6.76 -9.30 18.03
N ALA A 130 7.83 -9.58 17.27
CA ALA A 130 8.80 -8.58 16.85
C ALA A 130 8.15 -7.50 15.97
N GLY A 131 7.38 -7.91 14.96
CA GLY A 131 6.64 -6.97 14.10
C GLY A 131 5.62 -6.14 14.87
N ALA A 132 4.87 -6.76 15.79
CA ALA A 132 3.92 -6.09 16.66
C ALA A 132 4.61 -5.09 17.61
N ALA A 133 5.79 -5.43 18.13
CA ALA A 133 6.58 -4.53 18.97
C ALA A 133 7.05 -3.30 18.19
N CYS A 134 7.52 -3.47 16.95
CA CYS A 134 7.88 -2.35 16.08
C CYS A 134 6.67 -1.45 15.76
N GLY A 135 5.52 -2.05 15.42
CA GLY A 135 4.27 -1.32 15.18
C GLY A 135 3.77 -0.58 16.42
N LEU A 136 3.84 -1.22 17.59
CA LEU A 136 3.50 -0.61 18.87
C LEU A 136 4.42 0.57 19.18
N LEU A 137 5.72 0.44 18.95
CA LEU A 137 6.69 1.52 19.14
C LEU A 137 6.32 2.73 18.27
N ASN A 138 6.05 2.51 16.98
CA ASN A 138 5.58 3.59 16.09
C ASN A 138 4.28 4.22 16.60
N GLY A 139 3.30 3.39 16.97
CA GLY A 139 2.01 3.85 17.49
C GLY A 139 2.14 4.67 18.78
N VAL A 140 3.00 4.25 19.70
CA VAL A 140 3.24 4.96 20.97
C VAL A 140 3.93 6.30 20.73
N LEU A 141 4.95 6.33 19.88
CA LEU A 141 5.65 7.58 19.51
C LEU A 141 4.71 8.59 18.87
N VAL A 142 3.81 8.14 18.00
CA VAL A 142 2.83 9.00 17.36
C VAL A 142 1.75 9.45 18.35
N ALA A 143 1.13 8.53 19.09
CA ALA A 143 -0.01 8.82 19.94
C ALA A 143 0.35 9.61 21.22
N TYR A 144 1.45 9.26 21.88
CA TYR A 144 1.82 9.85 23.17
C TYR A 144 2.85 10.98 23.03
N MET A 145 3.85 10.83 22.16
CA MET A 145 4.86 11.87 21.95
C MET A 145 4.44 12.92 20.92
N LYS A 146 3.28 12.74 20.26
CA LYS A 146 2.71 13.68 19.28
C LYS A 146 3.67 14.00 18.13
N LEU A 147 4.51 13.04 17.77
CA LEU A 147 5.44 13.18 16.66
C LEU A 147 4.72 12.94 15.33
N PRO A 148 5.06 13.67 14.24
CA PRO A 148 4.48 13.42 12.93
C PRO A 148 4.72 11.96 12.46
N PRO A 149 3.68 11.20 12.06
CA PRO A 149 3.80 9.77 11.71
C PRO A 149 4.84 9.46 10.63
N PHE A 150 4.94 10.33 9.63
CA PHE A 150 5.91 10.21 8.55
C PHE A 150 7.36 10.23 9.06
N ILE A 151 7.68 11.10 10.01
CA ILE A 151 9.05 11.22 10.56
C ILE A 151 9.38 9.99 11.40
N VAL A 152 8.44 9.57 12.24
CA VAL A 152 8.61 8.36 13.09
C VAL A 152 8.84 7.14 12.22
N THR A 153 7.98 6.92 11.22
CA THR A 153 8.02 5.69 10.41
C THR A 153 9.20 5.69 9.43
N LEU A 154 9.66 6.85 8.93
CA LEU A 154 10.94 6.94 8.23
C LEU A 154 12.15 6.68 9.13
N GLY A 155 12.13 7.18 10.37
CA GLY A 155 13.19 6.90 11.35
C GLY A 155 13.27 5.41 11.66
N THR A 156 12.14 4.82 12.01
CA THR A 156 12.01 3.37 12.28
C THR A 156 12.37 2.54 11.05
N TRP A 157 12.01 2.96 9.83
CA TRP A 157 12.44 2.30 8.59
C TRP A 157 13.96 2.13 8.56
N ASN A 158 14.72 3.20 8.79
CA ASN A 158 16.18 3.14 8.75
C ASN A 158 16.76 2.26 9.88
N ILE A 159 16.23 2.38 11.09
CA ILE A 159 16.70 1.60 12.25
C ILE A 159 16.44 0.11 12.03
N VAL A 160 15.21 -0.25 11.64
CA VAL A 160 14.83 -1.65 11.43
C VAL A 160 15.57 -2.22 10.22
N MET A 161 15.77 -1.44 9.16
CA MET A 161 16.52 -1.88 7.98
C MET A 161 17.99 -2.15 8.32
N ALA A 162 18.64 -1.25 9.06
CA ALA A 162 20.01 -1.46 9.54
C ALA A 162 20.11 -2.67 10.48
N THR A 163 19.15 -2.81 11.40
CA THR A 163 19.06 -3.97 12.30
C THR A 163 18.89 -5.26 11.52
N ASN A 164 18.06 -5.26 10.48
CA ASN A 164 17.86 -6.42 9.62
C ASN A 164 19.16 -6.84 8.92
N PHE A 165 19.95 -5.91 8.39
CA PHE A 165 21.25 -6.22 7.78
C PHE A 165 22.26 -6.80 8.77
N ILE A 166 22.30 -6.26 9.99
CA ILE A 166 23.20 -6.76 11.04
C ILE A 166 22.75 -8.16 11.49
N TYR A 167 21.44 -8.34 11.71
CA TYR A 167 20.88 -9.59 12.20
C TYR A 167 20.91 -10.72 11.17
N SER A 168 20.67 -10.42 9.90
CA SER A 168 20.77 -11.42 8.83
C SER A 168 22.21 -11.77 8.47
N ALA A 169 23.20 -11.00 8.95
CA ALA A 169 24.60 -11.09 8.51
C ALA A 169 24.77 -11.04 6.96
N ASN A 170 23.79 -10.46 6.25
CA ASN A 170 23.65 -10.53 4.78
C ASN A 170 23.57 -11.96 4.20
N GLU A 171 23.21 -12.94 5.02
CA GLU A 171 22.93 -14.30 4.57
C GLU A 171 21.52 -14.42 4.01
N THR A 172 21.35 -15.35 3.06
CA THR A 172 20.05 -15.65 2.45
C THR A 172 19.60 -17.02 2.93
N ILE A 173 18.43 -17.06 3.55
CA ILE A 173 17.76 -18.32 3.90
C ILE A 173 17.19 -18.92 2.61
N ARG A 174 17.62 -20.14 2.29
CA ARG A 174 17.19 -20.80 1.05
C ARG A 174 15.81 -21.41 1.23
N ASP A 175 15.00 -21.30 0.19
CA ASP A 175 13.66 -21.87 0.12
C ASP A 175 13.64 -23.38 0.44
N THR A 176 14.66 -24.11 -0.03
CA THR A 176 14.83 -25.55 0.24
C THR A 176 15.04 -25.89 1.71
N ASP A 177 15.71 -25.00 2.46
CA ASP A 177 16.00 -25.21 3.87
C ASP A 177 14.74 -24.94 4.71
N VAL A 178 13.93 -23.97 4.28
CA VAL A 178 12.61 -23.71 4.88
C VAL A 178 11.65 -24.87 4.63
N ASP A 179 11.62 -25.45 3.43
CA ASP A 179 10.77 -26.60 3.11
C ASP A 179 11.06 -27.82 3.99
N THR A 180 12.34 -28.07 4.27
CA THR A 180 12.76 -29.24 5.05
C THR A 180 12.62 -29.05 6.54
N GLN A 181 12.90 -27.84 7.04
CA GLN A 181 12.96 -27.57 8.49
C GLN A 181 11.69 -26.92 9.03
N ALA A 182 10.95 -26.17 8.21
CA ALA A 182 9.88 -25.29 8.66
C ALA A 182 8.73 -25.14 7.64
N PRO A 183 8.06 -26.25 7.25
CA PRO A 183 7.01 -26.23 6.23
C PRO A 183 5.81 -25.32 6.57
N LEU A 184 5.62 -25.00 7.85
CA LEU A 184 4.57 -24.07 8.29
C LEU A 184 4.80 -22.65 7.76
N LEU A 185 6.04 -22.20 7.58
CA LEU A 185 6.33 -20.88 7.00
C LEU A 185 5.82 -20.76 5.56
N HIS A 186 5.69 -21.88 4.85
CA HIS A 186 5.14 -21.97 3.50
C HIS A 186 3.63 -22.15 3.45
N LEU A 187 2.91 -22.03 4.58
CA LEU A 187 1.45 -22.16 4.61
C LEU A 187 0.75 -21.29 3.55
N PHE A 188 1.16 -20.03 3.41
CA PHE A 188 0.59 -19.13 2.40
C PHE A 188 1.16 -19.36 0.98
N ALA A 189 2.26 -20.11 0.85
CA ALA A 189 2.85 -20.53 -0.41
C ALA A 189 2.25 -21.84 -0.96
N ILE A 190 1.47 -22.58 -0.15
CA ILE A 190 0.76 -23.78 -0.60
C ILE A 190 -0.08 -23.42 -1.82
N SER A 191 0.19 -24.10 -2.92
CA SER A 191 -0.47 -23.88 -4.21
C SER A 191 -1.29 -25.09 -4.64
N PHE A 192 -2.38 -24.82 -5.35
CA PHE A 192 -3.21 -25.83 -5.98
C PHE A 192 -3.54 -25.40 -7.41
N LYS A 193 -3.65 -26.39 -8.28
CA LYS A 193 -3.90 -26.16 -9.70
C LYS A 193 -5.39 -26.17 -9.98
N VAL A 194 -5.87 -25.14 -10.70
CA VAL A 194 -7.21 -25.07 -11.26
C VAL A 194 -7.06 -24.96 -12.77
N GLY A 195 -7.07 -26.11 -13.45
CA GLY A 195 -6.71 -26.18 -14.86
C GLY A 195 -5.26 -25.75 -15.09
N THR A 196 -5.06 -24.67 -15.86
CA THR A 196 -3.74 -24.06 -16.12
C THR A 196 -3.36 -22.96 -15.12
N ALA A 197 -4.26 -22.57 -14.21
CA ALA A 197 -3.99 -21.60 -13.14
C ALA A 197 -3.38 -22.28 -11.91
N VAL A 198 -2.47 -21.60 -11.20
CA VAL A 198 -1.75 -22.13 -10.02
C VAL A 198 -1.99 -21.23 -8.82
N LEU A 199 -3.15 -21.30 -8.18
CA LEU A 199 -3.50 -20.38 -7.10
C LEU A 199 -2.80 -20.77 -5.81
N THR A 200 -2.32 -19.78 -5.05
CA THR A 200 -1.77 -19.99 -3.69
C THR A 200 -2.80 -19.63 -2.63
N LEU A 201 -2.68 -20.25 -1.45
CA LEU A 201 -3.47 -19.85 -0.29
C LEU A 201 -3.24 -18.37 0.07
N GLY A 202 -2.05 -17.84 -0.16
CA GLY A 202 -1.74 -16.41 0.00
C GLY A 202 -2.62 -15.50 -0.84
N VAL A 203 -2.84 -15.83 -2.12
CA VAL A 203 -3.74 -15.05 -3.00
C VAL A 203 -5.17 -15.07 -2.47
N ILE A 204 -5.66 -16.24 -2.04
CA ILE A 204 -7.01 -16.36 -1.45
C ILE A 204 -7.10 -15.53 -0.18
N ALA A 205 -6.11 -15.64 0.71
CA ALA A 205 -6.06 -14.90 1.96
C ALA A 205 -6.09 -13.39 1.71
N THR A 206 -5.33 -12.88 0.74
CA THR A 206 -5.37 -11.46 0.35
C THR A 206 -6.75 -11.04 -0.12
N VAL A 207 -7.38 -11.82 -1.02
CA VAL A 207 -8.72 -11.50 -1.53
C VAL A 207 -9.77 -11.50 -0.42
N LEU A 208 -9.75 -12.52 0.45
CA LEU A 208 -10.63 -12.60 1.61
C LEU A 208 -10.41 -11.42 2.56
N LEU A 209 -9.16 -11.08 2.87
CA LEU A 209 -8.80 -9.99 3.75
C LEU A 209 -9.29 -8.63 3.21
N VAL A 210 -9.12 -8.38 1.90
CA VAL A 210 -9.63 -7.17 1.25
C VAL A 210 -11.16 -7.14 1.28
N MET A 211 -11.84 -8.25 1.00
CA MET A 211 -13.31 -8.30 1.06
C MET A 211 -13.84 -8.08 2.48
N ILE A 212 -13.19 -8.64 3.49
CA ILE A 212 -13.55 -8.45 4.90
C ILE A 212 -13.36 -6.98 5.28
N LEU A 213 -12.21 -6.38 4.97
CA LEU A 213 -11.96 -4.97 5.27
C LEU A 213 -12.93 -4.04 4.54
N TRP A 214 -13.21 -4.30 3.27
CA TRP A 214 -14.22 -3.55 2.54
C TRP A 214 -15.59 -3.65 3.21
N TYR A 215 -16.00 -4.85 3.60
CA TYR A 215 -17.29 -5.06 4.26
C TYR A 215 -17.36 -4.30 5.58
N VAL A 216 -16.36 -4.46 6.45
CA VAL A 216 -16.27 -3.78 7.75
C VAL A 216 -16.28 -2.27 7.54
N LEU A 217 -15.37 -1.72 6.74
CA LEU A 217 -15.25 -0.27 6.55
C LEU A 217 -16.48 0.39 5.88
N ASN A 218 -17.28 -0.37 5.14
CA ASN A 218 -18.47 0.15 4.47
C ASN A 218 -19.78 -0.09 5.24
N HIS A 219 -19.81 -1.05 6.17
CA HIS A 219 -21.03 -1.47 6.86
C HIS A 219 -20.97 -1.41 8.40
N THR A 220 -19.83 -1.03 9.00
CA THR A 220 -19.71 -0.73 10.45
C THR A 220 -19.17 0.67 10.65
#